data_AF-A0A940WSE0-F1
#
_entry.id   AF-A0A940WSE0-F1
#
_cell.length_a   1.000
_cell.length_b   1.000
_cell.length_c   1.000
_cell.angle_alpha   90.00
_cell.angle_beta   90.00
_cell.angle_gamma   90.00
#
_symmetry.space_group_name_H-M   'P 1'
#
loop_
_entity.id
_entity.type
_entity.pdbx_description
1 polymer ?
#
loop_
_entity_poly.entity_id
_entity_poly.type
_entity_poly.pdbx_seq_one_letter_code
_entity_poly.pdbx_strand_id
1 'polypeptide(L)'
;MSWLARLQMWDYLISIAAVKRQQSLYEGTLVAQGAFSAYLKEAIEKAGGWFPVVGEDIVLTWGILKHNYRVDYQAKAVGFTHVPVKYAGYFKQRKRWARGLFEAFRAHPTILIEYRGLSKFIIFLNLFFPLIDLMIMFVLLPGILVALFFQFYLIAGVITLLLIPLALLNVLQMYQYQQRILGEIGISVSKGFVSLILFLVLYSFIQAPICIVGYAEELFSMKKR
;
A
#
# COMPACT_ATOMS: atom_id res chain seq x y z
N MET A 1 -18.08 7.34 -12.32
CA MET A 1 -16.72 7.20 -11.74
C MET A 1 -15.68 7.33 -12.83
N SER A 2 -14.66 8.18 -12.65
CA SER A 2 -13.55 8.30 -13.62
C SER A 2 -12.72 7.00 -13.68
N TRP A 3 -11.93 6.81 -14.75
CA TRP A 3 -11.07 5.63 -14.88
C TRP A 3 -10.08 5.50 -13.71
N LEU A 4 -9.49 6.62 -13.29
CA LEU A 4 -8.56 6.67 -12.15
C LEU A 4 -9.23 6.28 -10.83
N ALA A 5 -10.44 6.79 -10.60
CA ALA A 5 -11.24 6.40 -9.44
C ALA A 5 -11.54 4.89 -9.44
N ARG A 6 -11.78 4.28 -10.63
CA ARG A 6 -11.96 2.82 -10.74
C ARG A 6 -10.69 2.05 -10.43
N LEU A 7 -9.52 2.53 -10.87
CA LEU A 7 -8.23 1.90 -10.51
C LEU A 7 -8.02 1.93 -9.00
N GLN A 8 -8.28 3.07 -8.36
CA GLN A 8 -8.15 3.19 -6.91
C GLN A 8 -9.16 2.35 -6.15
N MET A 9 -10.39 2.22 -6.66
CA MET A 9 -11.37 1.29 -6.10
C MET A 9 -10.84 -0.15 -6.12
N TRP A 10 -10.22 -0.59 -7.23
CA TRP A 10 -9.59 -1.91 -7.29
C TRP A 10 -8.44 -2.06 -6.29
N ASP A 11 -7.62 -1.02 -6.11
CA ASP A 11 -6.55 -1.02 -5.10
C ASP A 11 -7.10 -1.21 -3.68
N TYR A 12 -8.17 -0.50 -3.31
CA TYR A 12 -8.82 -0.68 -2.01
C TYR A 12 -9.37 -2.10 -1.82
N LEU A 13 -10.04 -2.64 -2.84
CA LEU A 13 -10.70 -3.95 -2.75
C LEU A 13 -9.71 -5.11 -2.75
N ILE A 14 -8.64 -5.02 -3.54
CA ILE A 14 -7.72 -6.12 -3.76
C ILE A 14 -6.46 -5.89 -2.94
N SER A 15 -5.61 -4.96 -3.36
CA SER A 15 -4.25 -4.79 -2.82
C SER A 15 -4.27 -4.40 -1.34
N ILE A 16 -4.96 -3.32 -0.99
CA ILE A 16 -4.97 -2.80 0.38
C ILE A 16 -5.63 -3.83 1.31
N ALA A 17 -6.80 -4.35 0.96
CA ALA A 17 -7.48 -5.35 1.78
C ALA A 17 -6.64 -6.63 1.98
N ALA A 18 -5.98 -7.13 0.94
CA ALA A 18 -5.11 -8.29 1.03
C ALA A 18 -3.87 -8.04 1.88
N VAL A 19 -3.19 -6.90 1.68
CA VAL A 19 -2.03 -6.50 2.49
C VAL A 19 -2.44 -6.36 3.96
N LYS A 20 -3.55 -5.71 4.27
CA LYS A 20 -4.02 -5.54 5.65
C LYS A 20 -4.35 -6.87 6.32
N ARG A 21 -5.01 -7.78 5.60
CA ARG A 21 -5.26 -9.14 6.06
C ARG A 21 -3.97 -9.90 6.33
N GLN A 22 -3.01 -9.85 5.41
CA GLN A 22 -1.71 -10.48 5.60
C GLN A 22 -1.01 -9.90 6.83
N GLN A 23 -0.93 -8.58 6.96
CA GLN A 23 -0.31 -7.94 8.13
C GLN A 23 -0.96 -8.35 9.46
N SER A 24 -2.30 -8.44 9.50
CA SER A 24 -3.02 -8.89 10.68
C SER A 24 -2.74 -10.35 11.06
N LEU A 25 -2.42 -11.23 10.09
CA LEU A 25 -1.97 -12.60 10.36
C LEU A 25 -0.60 -12.64 11.04
N TYR A 26 0.24 -11.62 10.84
CA TYR A 26 1.49 -11.41 11.57
C TYR A 26 1.28 -10.57 12.84
N GLU A 27 0.09 -10.63 13.45
CA GLU A 27 -0.23 -9.98 14.74
C GLU A 27 -0.05 -8.45 14.77
N GLY A 28 -0.07 -7.79 13.60
CA GLY A 28 0.09 -6.34 13.57
C GLY A 28 -0.11 -5.74 12.19
N THR A 29 -1.25 -5.10 12.01
CA THR A 29 -1.52 -4.22 10.88
C THR A 29 -0.70 -2.95 11.02
N LEU A 30 0.11 -2.62 10.02
CA LEU A 30 1.11 -1.54 10.14
C LEU A 30 0.55 -0.13 10.03
N VAL A 31 -0.72 -0.01 9.65
CA VAL A 31 -1.46 1.27 9.63
C VAL A 31 -2.91 0.98 9.97
N ALA A 32 -3.37 1.45 11.12
CA ALA A 32 -4.79 1.63 11.40
C ALA A 32 -5.24 2.87 10.62
N GLN A 33 -6.09 2.70 9.61
CA GLN A 33 -6.48 3.77 8.70
C GLN A 33 -7.22 4.87 9.46
N GLY A 34 -6.78 6.13 9.35
CA GLY A 34 -7.35 7.24 10.12
C GLY A 34 -8.86 7.45 9.92
N ALA A 35 -9.42 7.03 8.78
CA ALA A 35 -10.84 7.22 8.47
C ALA A 35 -11.79 6.18 9.11
N PHE A 36 -11.29 4.99 9.45
CA PHE A 36 -12.14 3.89 9.90
C PHE A 36 -11.38 2.90 10.79
N SER A 37 -11.07 3.34 12.01
CA SER A 37 -10.37 2.56 13.04
C SER A 37 -10.95 2.84 14.42
N ALA A 38 -10.91 1.85 15.31
CA ALA A 38 -11.24 2.00 16.72
C ALA A 38 -9.98 1.78 17.57
N TYR A 39 -9.83 2.56 18.64
CA TYR A 39 -8.63 2.57 19.46
C TYR A 39 -8.97 2.46 20.93
N LEU A 40 -8.13 1.75 21.68
CA LEU A 40 -8.13 1.83 23.14
C LEU A 40 -7.48 3.16 23.55
N LYS A 41 -8.16 3.91 24.43
CA LYS A 41 -7.64 5.19 24.95
C LYS A 41 -6.23 5.04 25.53
N GLU A 42 -6.02 4.03 26.37
CA GLU A 42 -4.73 3.76 27.00
C GLU A 42 -3.60 3.46 26.00
N ALA A 43 -3.91 2.83 24.85
CA ALA A 43 -2.92 2.55 23.82
C ALA A 43 -2.47 3.84 23.12
N ILE A 44 -3.41 4.77 22.86
CA ILE A 44 -3.08 6.09 22.33
C ILE A 44 -2.23 6.88 23.32
N GLU A 45 -2.61 6.90 24.59
CA GLU A 45 -1.89 7.62 25.64
C GLU A 45 -0.46 7.10 25.80
N LYS A 46 -0.26 5.78 25.81
CA LYS A 46 1.08 5.17 25.84
C LYS A 46 1.89 5.44 24.57
N ALA A 47 1.24 5.51 23.41
CA ALA A 47 1.90 5.83 22.14
C ALA A 47 2.30 7.32 22.01
N GLY A 48 1.93 8.17 22.98
CA GLY A 48 2.25 9.61 22.97
C GLY A 48 1.26 10.47 22.18
N GLY A 49 0.10 9.92 21.79
CA GLY A 49 -0.93 10.65 21.05
C GLY A 49 -0.60 10.88 19.57
N TRP A 50 -1.31 11.83 18.96
CA TRP A 50 -1.20 12.14 17.53
C TRP A 50 -0.06 13.12 17.26
N PHE A 51 0.84 12.74 16.35
CA PHE A 51 1.96 13.57 15.95
C PHE A 51 1.56 14.53 14.82
N PRO A 52 2.09 15.77 14.77
CA PRO A 52 1.78 16.75 13.73
C PRO A 52 2.57 16.47 12.43
N VAL A 53 2.32 15.29 11.86
CA VAL A 53 2.99 14.75 10.68
C VAL A 53 1.95 14.34 9.65
N VAL A 54 2.39 14.07 8.43
CA VAL A 54 1.50 13.84 7.30
C VAL A 54 0.91 12.42 7.29
N GLY A 55 1.69 11.44 7.76
CA GLY A 55 1.28 10.06 8.05
C GLY A 55 1.02 9.84 9.54
N GLU A 56 0.24 10.73 10.16
CA GLU A 56 -0.12 10.69 11.58
C GLU A 56 -0.65 9.32 12.04
N ASP A 57 -1.41 8.64 11.18
CA ASP A 57 -2.00 7.33 11.42
C ASP A 57 -0.96 6.21 11.43
N ILE A 58 0.00 6.23 10.50
CA ILE A 58 1.13 5.28 10.46
C ILE A 58 2.00 5.48 11.71
N VAL A 59 2.35 6.73 12.02
CA VAL A 59 3.21 7.07 13.16
C VAL A 59 2.58 6.65 14.48
N LEU A 60 1.29 6.92 14.68
CA LEU A 60 0.56 6.46 15.86
C LEU A 60 0.51 4.93 15.93
N THR A 61 0.17 4.27 14.82
CA THR A 61 0.08 2.80 14.76
C THR A 61 1.40 2.14 15.18
N TRP A 62 2.52 2.69 14.72
CA TRP A 62 3.84 2.16 15.06
C TRP A 62 4.21 2.42 16.52
N GLY A 63 3.78 3.55 17.09
CA GLY A 63 3.89 3.80 18.53
C GLY A 63 3.10 2.80 19.37
N ILE A 64 1.90 2.44 18.94
CA ILE A 64 1.06 1.40 19.55
C ILE A 64 1.76 0.04 19.48
N LEU A 65 2.23 -0.36 18.29
CA LEU A 65 2.97 -1.62 18.10
C LEU A 65 4.24 -1.67 18.95
N LYS A 66 5.00 -0.57 19.01
CA LYS A 66 6.22 -0.46 19.81
C LYS A 66 5.97 -0.73 21.31
N HIS A 67 4.78 -0.39 21.81
CA HIS A 67 4.32 -0.71 23.17
C HIS A 67 3.70 -2.11 23.30
N ASN A 68 3.90 -2.98 22.31
CA ASN A 68 3.40 -4.37 22.24
C ASN A 68 1.88 -4.50 22.28
N TYR A 69 1.14 -3.45 21.92
CA TYR A 69 -0.27 -3.58 21.63
C TYR A 69 -0.48 -4.23 20.26
N ARG A 70 -1.61 -4.92 20.12
CA ARG A 70 -2.01 -5.56 18.86
C ARG A 70 -2.87 -4.62 18.03
N VAL A 71 -2.66 -4.64 16.71
CA VAL A 71 -3.45 -3.87 15.74
C VAL A 71 -4.00 -4.84 14.70
N ASP A 72 -5.30 -5.10 14.72
CA ASP A 72 -5.94 -6.08 13.84
C ASP A 72 -6.77 -5.46 12.72
N TYR A 73 -6.85 -6.17 11.60
CA TYR A 73 -7.72 -5.83 10.48
C TYR A 73 -8.97 -6.71 10.51
N GLN A 74 -10.15 -6.08 10.65
CA GLN A 74 -11.42 -6.78 10.58
C GLN A 74 -12.02 -6.67 9.17
N ALA A 75 -11.93 -7.75 8.38
CA ALA A 75 -12.33 -7.77 6.98
C ALA A 75 -13.85 -7.53 6.75
N LYS A 76 -14.69 -7.78 7.76
CA LYS A 76 -16.14 -7.53 7.71
C LYS A 76 -16.55 -6.14 8.19
N ALA A 77 -15.63 -5.38 8.78
CA ALA A 77 -15.88 -3.99 9.16
C ALA A 77 -15.57 -3.11 7.94
N VAL A 78 -16.61 -2.71 7.22
CA VAL A 78 -16.49 -1.97 5.96
C VAL A 78 -16.93 -0.52 6.12
N GLY A 79 -16.03 0.40 5.80
CA GLY A 79 -16.33 1.83 5.66
C GLY A 79 -16.29 2.25 4.19
N PHE A 80 -17.25 3.06 3.75
CA PHE A 80 -17.26 3.65 2.41
C PHE A 80 -16.52 4.98 2.41
N THR A 81 -15.76 5.25 1.36
CA THR A 81 -15.00 6.50 1.22
C THR A 81 -15.04 7.02 -0.20
N HIS A 82 -14.86 8.32 -0.35
CA HIS A 82 -14.73 8.98 -1.65
C HIS A 82 -13.27 8.99 -2.09
N VAL A 83 -13.03 8.58 -3.34
CA VAL A 83 -11.69 8.57 -3.95
C VAL A 83 -11.51 9.78 -4.87
N PRO A 84 -10.27 10.32 -4.98
CA PRO A 84 -9.98 11.40 -5.92
C PRO A 84 -10.37 11.04 -7.37
N VAL A 85 -11.15 11.91 -8.01
CA VAL A 85 -11.56 11.73 -9.43
C VAL A 85 -10.58 12.36 -10.42
N LYS A 86 -9.82 13.36 -9.99
CA LYS A 86 -8.80 14.09 -10.77
C LYS A 86 -7.40 13.59 -10.42
N TYR A 87 -6.53 13.52 -11.43
CA TYR A 87 -5.13 13.07 -11.26
C TYR A 87 -4.37 13.89 -10.21
N ALA A 88 -4.52 15.23 -10.19
CA ALA A 88 -3.85 16.07 -9.20
C ALA A 88 -4.20 15.71 -7.75
N GLY A 89 -5.45 15.32 -7.48
CA GLY A 89 -5.87 14.87 -6.14
C GLY A 89 -5.31 13.50 -5.80
N TYR A 90 -5.34 12.57 -6.75
CA TYR A 90 -4.75 11.24 -6.61
C TYR A 90 -3.25 11.31 -6.34
N PHE A 91 -2.53 12.13 -7.12
CA PHE A 91 -1.09 12.36 -6.97
C PHE A 91 -0.75 12.84 -5.57
N LYS A 92 -1.43 13.89 -5.09
CA LYS A 92 -1.24 14.40 -3.72
C LYS A 92 -1.48 13.34 -2.66
N GLN A 93 -2.52 12.52 -2.83
CA GLN A 93 -2.84 11.46 -1.88
C GLN A 93 -1.78 10.36 -1.83
N ARG A 94 -1.36 9.82 -2.98
CA ARG A 94 -0.35 8.74 -3.02
C ARG A 94 1.01 9.22 -2.55
N LYS A 95 1.40 10.44 -2.95
CA LYS A 95 2.59 11.10 -2.44
C LYS A 95 2.56 11.21 -0.91
N ARG A 96 1.40 11.57 -0.34
CA ARG A 96 1.19 11.62 1.12
C ARG A 96 1.50 10.28 1.79
N TRP A 97 0.94 9.21 1.26
CA TRP A 97 1.10 7.86 1.82
C TRP A 97 2.55 7.37 1.75
N ALA A 98 3.24 7.66 0.64
CA ALA A 98 4.66 7.36 0.49
C ALA A 98 5.53 8.09 1.52
N ARG A 99 5.25 9.38 1.77
CA ARG A 99 5.94 10.17 2.81
C ARG A 99 5.68 9.65 4.21
N GLY A 100 4.44 9.29 4.52
CA GLY A 100 4.05 8.81 5.84
C GLY A 100 4.84 7.59 6.33
N LEU A 101 5.26 6.70 5.41
CA LEU A 101 6.11 5.57 5.75
C LEU A 101 7.48 6.03 6.31
N PHE A 102 8.12 7.01 5.68
CA PHE A 102 9.39 7.55 6.13
C PHE A 102 9.25 8.37 7.43
N GLU A 103 8.15 9.10 7.59
CA GLU A 103 7.83 9.77 8.86
C GLU A 103 7.72 8.76 10.00
N ALA A 104 7.12 7.60 9.78
CA ALA A 104 7.03 6.52 10.77
C ALA A 104 8.38 5.95 11.15
N PHE A 105 9.27 5.70 10.17
CA PHE A 105 10.65 5.27 10.46
C PHE A 105 11.44 6.34 11.22
N ARG A 106 11.23 7.63 10.95
CA ARG A 106 11.90 8.71 11.70
C ARG A 106 11.37 8.89 13.11
N ALA A 107 10.06 8.72 13.31
CA ALA A 107 9.45 8.79 14.63
C ALA A 107 9.82 7.58 15.50
N HIS A 108 9.99 6.41 14.88
CA HIS A 108 10.30 5.15 15.57
C HIS A 108 11.55 4.46 15.00
N PRO A 109 12.74 5.08 15.07
CA PRO A 109 13.95 4.57 14.41
C PRO A 109 14.42 3.22 14.96
N THR A 110 14.11 2.94 16.23
CA THR A 110 14.48 1.69 16.92
C THR A 110 13.39 0.63 16.87
N ILE A 111 12.31 0.81 16.09
CA ILE A 111 11.19 -0.15 16.06
C ILE A 111 11.64 -1.57 15.68
N LEU A 112 12.59 -1.70 14.76
CA LEU A 112 13.13 -2.99 14.35
C LEU A 112 14.01 -3.65 15.42
N ILE A 113 14.34 -2.95 16.50
CA ILE A 113 15.16 -3.48 17.60
C ILE A 113 14.24 -3.77 18.81
N GLU A 114 13.41 -2.79 19.18
CA GLU A 114 12.62 -2.82 20.42
C GLU A 114 11.32 -3.62 20.30
N TYR A 115 10.66 -3.59 19.15
CA TYR A 115 9.39 -4.31 18.95
C TYR A 115 9.65 -5.81 18.76
N ARG A 116 8.87 -6.65 19.45
CA ARG A 116 9.05 -8.12 19.45
C ARG A 116 7.92 -8.91 18.81
N GLY A 117 6.87 -8.26 18.30
CA GLY A 117 5.78 -8.95 17.62
C GLY A 117 6.13 -9.40 16.21
N LEU A 118 5.37 -10.37 15.68
CA LEU A 118 5.62 -10.98 14.36
C LEU A 118 5.57 -9.96 13.21
N SER A 119 4.80 -8.88 13.35
CA SER A 119 4.69 -7.84 12.33
C SER A 119 5.98 -7.05 12.14
N LYS A 120 6.98 -7.20 13.02
CA LYS A 120 8.35 -6.70 12.82
C LYS A 120 8.95 -7.15 11.50
N PHE A 121 8.69 -8.40 11.09
CA PHE A 121 9.11 -8.90 9.78
C PHE A 121 8.50 -8.09 8.64
N ILE A 122 7.21 -7.76 8.72
CA ILE A 122 6.54 -6.92 7.71
C ILE A 122 7.09 -5.48 7.76
N ILE A 123 7.35 -4.92 8.94
CA ILE A 123 7.98 -3.58 9.07
C ILE A 123 9.35 -3.58 8.37
N PHE A 124 10.13 -4.65 8.54
CA PHE A 124 11.40 -4.82 7.83
C PHE A 124 11.19 -4.88 6.31
N LEU A 125 10.18 -5.62 5.82
CA LEU A 125 9.87 -5.67 4.39
C LEU A 125 9.51 -4.30 3.79
N ASN A 126 8.87 -3.40 4.57
CA ASN A 126 8.56 -2.05 4.09
C ASN A 126 9.80 -1.21 3.74
N LEU A 127 10.99 -1.54 4.28
CA LEU A 127 12.24 -0.87 3.89
C LEU A 127 12.57 -1.06 2.41
N PHE A 128 12.05 -2.13 1.78
CA PHE A 128 12.30 -2.44 0.38
C PHE A 128 11.30 -1.79 -0.57
N PHE A 129 10.22 -1.15 -0.10
CA PHE A 129 9.25 -0.49 -0.99
C PHE A 129 9.88 0.58 -1.90
N PRO A 130 10.77 1.47 -1.42
CA PRO A 130 11.49 2.39 -2.29
C PRO A 130 12.31 1.67 -3.38
N LEU A 131 12.97 0.56 -3.03
CA LEU A 131 13.73 -0.24 -3.99
C LEU A 131 12.81 -0.88 -5.04
N ILE A 132 11.67 -1.45 -4.62
CA ILE A 132 10.69 -2.05 -5.52
C ILE A 132 10.14 -1.01 -6.50
N ASP A 133 9.76 0.17 -6.01
CA ASP A 133 9.25 1.26 -6.87
C ASP A 133 10.33 1.73 -7.88
N LEU A 134 11.59 1.84 -7.45
CA LEU A 134 12.72 2.14 -8.34
C LEU A 134 12.93 1.05 -9.39
N MET A 135 12.85 -0.23 -9.01
CA MET A 135 12.96 -1.35 -9.94
C MET A 135 11.83 -1.34 -10.97
N ILE A 136 10.60 -1.02 -10.57
CA ILE A 136 9.47 -0.88 -11.50
C ILE A 136 9.74 0.24 -12.51
N MET A 137 10.20 1.41 -12.04
CA MET A 137 10.39 2.59 -12.88
C MET A 137 11.61 2.50 -13.80
N PHE A 138 12.74 1.99 -13.31
CA PHE A 138 14.03 2.04 -14.02
C PHE A 138 14.50 0.71 -14.60
N VAL A 139 13.90 -0.42 -14.20
CA VAL A 139 14.27 -1.75 -14.72
C VAL A 139 13.12 -2.39 -15.48
N LEU A 140 11.97 -2.58 -14.84
CA LEU A 140 10.85 -3.30 -15.44
C LEU A 140 10.25 -2.54 -16.63
N LEU A 141 9.90 -1.26 -16.45
CA LEU A 141 9.29 -0.47 -17.51
C LEU A 141 10.24 -0.28 -18.71
N PRO A 142 11.50 0.18 -18.55
CA PRO A 142 12.44 0.26 -19.67
C PRO A 142 12.73 -1.11 -20.29
N GLY A 143 12.84 -2.17 -19.48
CA GLY A 143 13.06 -3.53 -19.96
C GLY A 143 11.94 -4.01 -20.89
N ILE A 144 10.67 -3.77 -20.52
CA ILE A 144 9.51 -4.10 -21.36
C ILE A 144 9.55 -3.30 -22.66
N LEU A 145 9.83 -1.99 -22.60
CA LEU A 145 9.91 -1.14 -23.81
C LEU A 145 11.03 -1.59 -24.74
N VAL A 146 12.21 -1.91 -24.19
CA VAL A 146 13.36 -2.38 -24.94
C VAL A 146 13.09 -3.73 -25.61
N ALA A 147 12.43 -4.67 -24.93
CA ALA A 147 12.04 -5.93 -25.54
C ALA A 147 11.00 -5.75 -26.66
N LEU A 148 9.98 -4.91 -26.46
CA LEU A 148 8.92 -4.70 -27.44
C LEU A 148 9.42 -3.99 -28.70
N PHE A 149 10.20 -2.91 -28.55
CA PHE A 149 10.61 -2.04 -29.67
C PHE A 149 11.97 -2.40 -30.28
N PHE A 150 12.88 -2.97 -29.50
CA PHE A 150 14.26 -3.25 -29.93
C PHE A 150 14.62 -4.73 -29.91
N GLN A 151 13.66 -5.62 -29.63
CA GLN A 151 13.82 -7.08 -29.67
C GLN A 151 14.96 -7.59 -28.74
N PHE A 152 15.29 -6.82 -27.71
CA PHE A 152 16.38 -7.15 -26.78
C PHE A 152 15.83 -7.81 -25.52
N TYR A 153 15.66 -9.13 -25.59
CA TYR A 153 15.05 -9.97 -24.56
C TYR A 153 15.97 -10.31 -23.38
N LEU A 154 17.22 -9.85 -23.38
CA LEU A 154 18.16 -10.09 -22.27
C LEU A 154 17.76 -9.35 -20.99
N ILE A 155 17.11 -8.17 -21.10
CA ILE A 155 16.66 -7.37 -19.94
C ILE A 155 15.24 -7.76 -19.51
N ALA A 156 14.31 -7.93 -20.46
CA ALA A 156 12.97 -8.49 -20.21
C ALA A 156 12.88 -9.92 -20.72
N GLY A 157 13.69 -10.78 -20.09
CA GLY A 157 13.79 -12.20 -20.44
C GLY A 157 12.70 -13.05 -19.80
N VAL A 158 12.97 -14.36 -19.75
CA VAL A 158 12.06 -15.40 -19.24
C VAL A 158 11.55 -15.08 -17.83
N ILE A 159 12.38 -14.49 -16.96
CA ILE A 159 11.97 -14.12 -15.59
C ILE A 159 10.83 -13.10 -15.61
N THR A 160 10.94 -12.04 -16.42
CA THR A 160 9.87 -11.02 -16.57
C THR A 160 8.58 -11.63 -17.12
N LEU A 161 8.71 -12.55 -18.08
CA LEU A 161 7.58 -13.30 -18.63
C LEU A 161 6.92 -14.23 -17.60
N LEU A 162 7.68 -14.80 -16.67
CA LEU A 162 7.15 -15.64 -15.58
C LEU A 162 6.52 -14.80 -14.45
N LEU A 163 6.99 -13.57 -14.22
CA LEU A 163 6.43 -12.69 -13.20
C LEU A 163 4.99 -12.26 -13.51
N ILE A 164 4.67 -12.01 -14.79
CA ILE A 164 3.33 -11.58 -15.21
C ILE A 164 2.23 -12.61 -14.83
N PRO A 165 2.30 -13.90 -15.23
CA PRO A 165 1.29 -14.88 -14.87
C PRO A 165 1.24 -15.14 -13.36
N LEU A 166 2.38 -15.12 -12.65
CA LEU A 166 2.38 -15.26 -11.19
C LEU A 166 1.69 -14.07 -10.51
N ALA A 167 1.94 -12.84 -10.95
CA ALA A 167 1.27 -11.65 -10.46
C ALA A 167 -0.24 -11.69 -10.75
N LEU A 168 -0.63 -12.12 -11.95
CA LEU A 168 -2.04 -12.30 -12.31
C LEU A 168 -2.71 -13.34 -11.41
N LEU A 169 -2.10 -14.51 -11.21
CA LEU A 169 -2.62 -15.54 -10.31
C LEU A 169 -2.77 -15.04 -8.89
N ASN A 170 -1.78 -14.28 -8.37
CA ASN A 170 -1.83 -13.70 -7.04
C ASN A 170 -3.01 -12.71 -6.90
N VAL A 171 -3.19 -11.80 -7.86
CA VAL A 171 -4.31 -10.85 -7.83
C VAL A 171 -5.65 -11.56 -8.00
N LEU A 172 -5.74 -12.59 -8.83
CA LEU A 172 -6.95 -13.39 -8.99
C LEU A 172 -7.35 -14.08 -7.68
N GLN A 173 -6.39 -14.67 -6.97
CA GLN A 173 -6.62 -15.25 -5.64
C GLN A 173 -7.11 -14.21 -4.64
N MET A 174 -6.45 -13.05 -4.57
CA MET A 174 -6.87 -11.94 -3.70
C MET A 174 -8.29 -11.46 -4.02
N TYR A 175 -8.60 -11.31 -5.32
CA TYR A 175 -9.92 -10.91 -5.78
C TYR A 175 -10.99 -11.93 -5.42
N GLN A 176 -10.77 -13.22 -5.69
CA GLN A 176 -11.71 -14.29 -5.34
C GLN A 176 -11.99 -14.32 -3.84
N TYR A 177 -10.95 -14.22 -3.01
CA TYR A 177 -11.12 -14.18 -1.57
C TYR A 177 -11.93 -12.94 -1.14
N GLN A 178 -11.61 -11.76 -1.67
CA GLN A 178 -12.34 -10.55 -1.34
C GLN A 178 -13.83 -10.66 -1.73
N GLN A 179 -14.13 -11.24 -2.88
CA GLN A 179 -15.51 -11.45 -3.33
C GLN A 179 -16.30 -12.36 -2.38
N ARG A 180 -15.66 -13.40 -1.80
CA ARG A 180 -16.30 -14.25 -0.77
C ARG A 180 -16.66 -13.44 0.47
N ILE A 181 -15.71 -12.67 1.01
CA ILE A 181 -15.95 -11.83 2.19
C ILE A 181 -17.07 -10.82 1.94
N LEU A 182 -17.05 -10.13 0.80
CA LEU A 182 -18.09 -9.16 0.45
C LEU A 182 -19.47 -9.83 0.28
N GLY A 183 -19.50 -11.05 -0.27
CA GLY A 183 -20.72 -11.86 -0.37
C GLY A 183 -21.30 -12.24 0.99
N GLU A 184 -20.46 -12.62 1.96
CA GLU A 184 -20.89 -12.96 3.33
C GLU A 184 -21.56 -11.77 4.07
N ILE A 185 -21.16 -10.54 3.74
CA ILE A 185 -21.72 -9.32 4.35
C ILE A 185 -22.77 -8.63 3.47
N GLY A 186 -23.16 -9.25 2.35
CA GLY A 186 -24.19 -8.73 1.45
C GLY A 186 -23.79 -7.49 0.65
N ILE A 187 -22.50 -7.19 0.52
CA ILE A 187 -22.01 -6.05 -0.26
C ILE A 187 -21.68 -6.50 -1.68
N SER A 188 -22.30 -5.85 -2.66
CA SER A 188 -21.93 -6.00 -4.07
C SER A 188 -21.20 -4.75 -4.55
N VAL A 189 -20.17 -4.95 -5.38
CA VAL A 189 -19.40 -3.85 -5.98
C VAL A 189 -19.51 -3.95 -7.49
N SER A 190 -19.73 -2.82 -8.15
CA SER A 190 -19.79 -2.72 -9.62
C SER A 190 -18.48 -3.21 -10.25
N LYS A 191 -18.54 -4.34 -10.93
CA LYS A 191 -17.39 -4.97 -11.62
C LYS A 191 -17.27 -4.41 -13.03
N GLY A 192 -16.16 -3.76 -13.33
CA GLY A 192 -15.78 -3.45 -14.72
C GLY A 192 -14.59 -4.32 -15.13
N PHE A 193 -14.80 -5.31 -15.99
CA PHE A 193 -13.72 -6.21 -16.44
C PHE A 193 -12.55 -5.44 -17.07
N VAL A 194 -12.86 -4.47 -17.94
CA VAL A 194 -11.85 -3.57 -18.54
C VAL A 194 -11.07 -2.81 -17.47
N SER A 195 -11.75 -2.27 -16.45
CA SER A 195 -11.07 -1.54 -15.38
C SER A 195 -10.20 -2.43 -14.50
N LEU A 196 -10.54 -3.71 -14.37
CA LEU A 196 -9.71 -4.70 -13.67
C LEU A 196 -8.43 -4.98 -14.45
N ILE A 197 -8.52 -5.17 -15.78
CA ILE A 197 -7.34 -5.34 -16.64
C ILE A 197 -6.43 -4.11 -16.57
N LEU A 198 -7.01 -2.91 -16.68
CA LEU A 198 -6.24 -1.67 -16.57
C LEU A 198 -5.56 -1.53 -15.20
N PHE A 199 -6.22 -1.99 -14.13
CA PHE A 199 -5.62 -2.05 -12.80
C PHE A 199 -4.44 -3.03 -12.75
N LEU A 200 -4.59 -4.24 -13.29
CA LEU A 200 -3.53 -5.25 -13.29
C LEU A 200 -2.26 -4.79 -14.03
N VAL A 201 -2.43 -4.08 -15.15
CA VAL A 201 -1.32 -3.75 -16.04
C VAL A 201 -0.73 -2.37 -15.75
N LEU A 202 -1.56 -1.35 -15.53
CA LEU A 202 -1.10 0.04 -15.50
C LEU A 202 -0.87 0.57 -14.08
N TYR A 203 -1.50 -0.03 -13.08
CA TYR A 203 -1.57 0.57 -11.75
C TYR A 203 -0.20 0.79 -11.12
N SER A 204 0.66 -0.23 -11.16
CA SER A 204 2.02 -0.15 -10.60
C SER A 204 2.87 0.91 -11.31
N PHE A 205 2.75 1.03 -12.64
CA PHE A 205 3.49 2.05 -13.41
C PHE A 205 2.98 3.47 -13.18
N ILE A 206 1.72 3.63 -12.77
CA ILE A 206 1.17 4.93 -12.34
C ILE A 206 1.62 5.25 -10.91
N GLN A 207 1.61 4.27 -10.00
CA GLN A 207 1.89 4.49 -8.58
C GLN A 207 3.38 4.69 -8.29
N ALA A 208 4.26 3.84 -8.83
CA ALA A 208 5.69 3.86 -8.56
C ALA A 208 6.35 5.26 -8.71
N PRO A 209 6.17 6.00 -9.83
CA PRO A 209 6.77 7.32 -9.97
C PRO A 209 6.24 8.33 -8.93
N ILE A 210 4.96 8.23 -8.55
CA ILE A 210 4.37 9.13 -7.53
C ILE A 210 4.96 8.82 -6.15
N CYS A 211 5.12 7.54 -5.83
CA CYS A 211 5.77 7.12 -4.59
C CYS A 211 7.23 7.59 -4.53
N ILE A 212 7.99 7.45 -5.61
CA ILE A 212 9.39 7.92 -5.70
C ILE A 212 9.48 9.42 -5.44
N VAL A 213 8.57 10.23 -6.02
CA VAL A 213 8.51 11.67 -5.71
C VAL A 213 8.23 11.90 -4.23
N GLY A 214 7.32 11.12 -3.62
CA GLY A 214 7.06 11.18 -2.18
C GLY A 214 8.29 10.87 -1.33
N TYR A 215 9.00 9.78 -1.64
CA TYR A 215 10.23 9.40 -0.94
C TYR A 215 11.30 10.49 -1.08
N ALA A 216 11.50 11.02 -2.28
CA ALA A 216 12.45 12.10 -2.54
C ALA A 216 12.11 13.37 -1.74
N GLU A 217 10.85 13.83 -1.76
CA GLU A 217 10.43 15.00 -0.98
C GLU A 217 10.73 14.83 0.52
N GLU A 218 10.55 13.62 1.03
CA GLU A 218 10.78 13.34 2.44
C GLU A 218 12.28 13.23 2.75
N LEU A 219 13.08 12.59 1.91
CA LEU A 219 14.54 12.51 2.06
C LEU A 219 15.20 13.90 2.02
N PHE A 220 14.74 14.77 1.12
CA PHE A 220 15.23 16.15 1.00
C PHE A 220 14.54 17.14 1.96
N SER A 221 13.74 16.64 2.91
CA SER A 221 13.02 17.46 3.91
C SER A 221 12.23 18.62 3.29
N MET A 222 11.66 18.42 2.11
CA MET A 222 10.93 19.45 1.38
C MET A 222 9.64 19.84 2.13
N LYS A 223 9.29 21.13 2.06
CA LYS A 223 8.08 21.69 2.70
C LYS A 223 6.85 20.86 2.33
N LYS A 224 6.10 20.48 3.37
CA LYS A 224 4.84 19.75 3.29
C LYS A 224 3.78 20.70 2.71
N ARG A 225 3.26 20.41 1.51
CA ARG A 225 2.22 21.15 0.79
C ARG A 225 1.07 20.23 0.38
#